data_AF-A0A521GGF0-F1
#
_entry.id   AF-A0A521GGF0-F1
#
_cell.length_a   1.000
_cell.length_b   1.000
_cell.length_c   1.000
_cell.angle_alpha   90.00
_cell.angle_beta   90.00
_cell.angle_gamma   90.00
#
_symmetry.space_group_name_H-M   'P 1'
#
loop_
_entity.id
_entity.type
_entity.pdbx_description
1 polymer ?
#
loop_
_entity_poly.entity_id
_entity_poly.type
_entity_poly.pdbx_seq_one_letter_code
_entity_poly.pdbx_strand_id
1 'polypeptide(L)'
;MYTPFSQLPDSARLWVYQANRPLTDAEVSQIDASLQPALSQWAAHGQPLLASAQMVANRFVVIAVDEGHNLPSGCSIDASTHFLKQIGGQLGADFFDRSAAYRDSDGAVQTLPLPKIKEAVLDGRLTPETTVFNTLVNTKADFAQNWLKPAHQTWLNRYFGRVIG
;
A
#
# COMPACT_ATOMS: atom_id res chain seq x y z
N MET A 1 -18.86 -4.85 -5.46
CA MET A 1 -19.75 -4.38 -4.38
C MET A 1 -18.90 -3.68 -3.33
N TYR A 2 -19.17 -2.40 -3.07
CA TYR A 2 -18.46 -1.66 -2.03
C TYR A 2 -19.06 -1.91 -0.64
N THR A 3 -18.20 -2.01 0.37
CA THR A 3 -18.57 -1.94 1.79
C THR A 3 -17.55 -1.07 2.54
N PRO A 4 -17.92 -0.38 3.64
CA PRO A 4 -16.94 0.31 4.46
C PRO A 4 -15.83 -0.61 4.98
N PHE A 5 -14.59 -0.12 5.02
CA PHE A 5 -13.41 -0.90 5.44
C PHE A 5 -13.57 -1.54 6.83
N SER A 6 -14.28 -0.85 7.74
CA SER A 6 -14.58 -1.33 9.09
C SER A 6 -15.46 -2.59 9.10
N GLN A 7 -16.29 -2.81 8.07
CA GLN A 7 -17.21 -3.94 7.97
C GLN A 7 -16.60 -5.19 7.31
N LEU A 8 -15.42 -5.07 6.69
CA LEU A 8 -14.71 -6.24 6.15
C LEU A 8 -14.24 -7.16 7.29
N PRO A 9 -14.21 -8.49 7.07
CA PRO A 9 -13.61 -9.40 8.05
C PRO A 9 -12.11 -9.19 8.15
N ASP A 10 -11.53 -9.57 9.29
CA ASP A 10 -10.08 -9.49 9.53
C ASP A 10 -9.24 -10.34 8.57
N SER A 11 -9.84 -11.41 8.04
CA SER A 11 -9.26 -12.28 7.01
C SER A 11 -9.32 -11.69 5.60
N ALA A 12 -9.98 -10.55 5.38
CA ALA A 12 -10.07 -9.94 4.06
C ALA A 12 -8.67 -9.72 3.49
N ARG A 13 -8.44 -10.25 2.30
CA ARG A 13 -7.17 -10.12 1.60
C ARG A 13 -6.96 -8.68 1.20
N LEU A 14 -5.73 -8.20 1.32
CA LEU A 14 -5.38 -6.80 1.19
C LEU A 14 -4.16 -6.61 0.28
N TRP A 15 -4.21 -5.58 -0.55
CA TRP A 15 -3.09 -5.10 -1.36
C TRP A 15 -2.81 -3.64 -1.04
N VAL A 16 -1.52 -3.30 -1.02
CA VAL A 16 -1.03 -1.93 -0.82
C VAL A 16 -0.34 -1.46 -2.09
N TYR A 17 -0.76 -0.30 -2.60
CA TYR A 17 -0.16 0.36 -3.76
C TYR A 17 0.40 1.71 -3.33
N GLN A 18 1.66 1.98 -3.64
CA GLN A 18 2.41 3.13 -3.15
C GLN A 18 2.63 4.16 -4.26
N ALA A 19 2.18 5.39 -4.03
CA ALA A 19 2.48 6.52 -4.91
C ALA A 19 3.97 6.90 -4.85
N ASN A 20 4.58 7.15 -6.00
CA ASN A 20 5.97 7.60 -6.15
C ASN A 20 6.24 8.97 -5.53
N ARG A 21 5.20 9.78 -5.29
CA ARG A 21 5.27 11.10 -4.63
C ARG A 21 4.15 11.28 -3.59
N PRO A 22 4.29 12.23 -2.64
CA PRO A 22 3.17 12.62 -1.78
C PRO A 22 2.01 13.12 -2.64
N LEU A 23 0.79 12.81 -2.22
CA LEU A 23 -0.44 13.30 -2.82
C LEU A 23 -0.98 14.47 -1.99
N THR A 24 -1.56 15.44 -2.67
CA THR A 24 -2.27 16.54 -2.01
C THR A 24 -3.66 16.09 -1.53
N ASP A 25 -4.26 16.81 -0.60
CA ASP A 25 -5.61 16.48 -0.10
C ASP A 25 -6.67 16.52 -1.21
N ALA A 26 -6.49 17.38 -2.22
CA ALA A 26 -7.34 17.43 -3.39
C ALA A 26 -7.22 16.16 -4.25
N GLU A 27 -5.99 15.67 -4.45
CA GLU A 27 -5.74 14.42 -5.18
C GLU A 27 -6.27 13.21 -4.41
N VAL A 28 -6.08 13.17 -3.09
CA VAL A 28 -6.66 12.15 -2.21
C VAL A 28 -8.18 12.13 -2.33
N SER A 29 -8.83 13.29 -2.26
CA SER A 29 -10.29 13.42 -2.40
C SER A 29 -10.78 12.93 -3.77
N GLN A 30 -10.03 13.23 -4.84
CA GLN A 30 -10.36 12.76 -6.18
C GLN A 30 -10.24 11.22 -6.30
N ILE A 31 -9.21 10.63 -5.68
CA ILE A 31 -9.03 9.18 -5.66
C ILE A 31 -10.15 8.51 -4.86
N ASP A 32 -10.45 8.99 -3.64
CA ASP A 32 -11.50 8.43 -2.80
C ASP A 32 -12.88 8.48 -3.49
N ALA A 33 -13.20 9.59 -4.15
CA ALA A 33 -14.43 9.72 -4.94
C ALA A 33 -14.50 8.72 -6.12
N SER A 34 -13.36 8.27 -6.63
CA SER A 34 -13.25 7.33 -7.74
C SER A 34 -13.19 5.86 -7.31
N LEU A 35 -12.70 5.59 -6.09
CA LEU A 35 -12.52 4.24 -5.56
C LEU A 35 -13.84 3.50 -5.37
N GLN A 36 -14.85 4.14 -4.76
CA GLN A 36 -16.14 3.49 -4.49
C GLN A 36 -16.88 3.07 -5.77
N PRO A 37 -16.99 3.91 -6.83
CA PRO A 37 -17.53 3.49 -8.12
C PRO A 37 -16.75 2.31 -8.73
N ALA A 38 -15.41 2.35 -8.72
CA ALA A 38 -14.58 1.30 -9.27
C ALA A 38 -14.80 -0.05 -8.56
N LEU A 39 -14.82 -0.05 -7.22
CA LEU A 39 -15.09 -1.25 -6.43
C LEU A 39 -16.53 -1.74 -6.52
N SER A 40 -17.49 -0.86 -6.77
CA SER A 40 -18.88 -1.25 -6.99
C SER A 40 -19.02 -2.10 -8.26
N GLN A 41 -18.23 -1.80 -9.29
CA GLN A 41 -18.17 -2.55 -10.55
C GLN A 41 -17.17 -3.71 -10.53
N TRP A 42 -16.39 -3.85 -9.46
CA TRP A 42 -15.35 -4.87 -9.37
C TRP A 42 -15.93 -6.28 -9.17
N ALA A 43 -15.56 -7.18 -10.07
CA ALA A 43 -16.13 -8.52 -10.17
C ALA A 43 -15.08 -9.54 -10.66
N ALA A 44 -15.25 -10.79 -10.27
CA ALA A 44 -14.49 -11.94 -10.76
C ALA A 44 -15.43 -12.92 -11.46
N HIS A 45 -15.16 -13.23 -12.74
CA HIS A 45 -16.02 -14.12 -13.54
C HIS A 45 -17.52 -13.71 -13.54
N GLY A 46 -17.77 -12.40 -13.55
CA GLY A 46 -19.13 -11.83 -13.50
C GLY A 46 -19.76 -11.79 -12.11
N GLN A 47 -19.12 -12.36 -11.09
CA GLN A 47 -19.59 -12.31 -9.71
C GLN A 47 -19.02 -11.09 -8.98
N PRO A 48 -19.85 -10.29 -8.29
CA PRO A 48 -19.37 -9.11 -7.59
C PRO A 48 -18.44 -9.49 -6.43
N LEU A 49 -17.34 -8.76 -6.30
CA LEU A 49 -16.43 -8.87 -5.15
C LEU A 49 -16.91 -7.93 -4.05
N LEU A 50 -16.99 -8.42 -2.80
CA LEU A 50 -17.23 -7.57 -1.64
C LEU A 50 -15.90 -6.94 -1.21
N ALA A 51 -15.75 -5.64 -1.40
CA ALA A 51 -14.47 -4.97 -1.27
C ALA A 51 -14.58 -3.56 -0.67
N SER A 52 -13.46 -3.08 -0.14
CA SER A 52 -13.26 -1.70 0.30
C SER A 52 -11.91 -1.20 -0.20
N ALA A 53 -11.78 0.11 -0.34
CA ALA A 53 -10.49 0.76 -0.51
C ALA A 53 -10.46 2.08 0.23
N GLN A 54 -9.26 2.56 0.53
CA GLN A 54 -9.03 3.85 1.17
C GLN A 54 -7.63 4.37 0.86
N MET A 55 -7.50 5.70 0.88
CA MET A 55 -6.21 6.38 0.94
C MET A 55 -5.64 6.36 2.36
N VAL A 56 -4.34 6.09 2.47
CA VAL A 56 -3.62 6.09 3.74
C VAL A 56 -2.37 6.96 3.62
N ALA A 57 -2.18 7.85 4.60
CA ALA A 57 -1.00 8.71 4.76
C ALA A 57 -0.61 9.50 3.48
N ASN A 58 -1.62 9.94 2.71
CA ASN A 58 -1.47 10.69 1.45
C ASN A 58 -0.46 10.06 0.48
N ARG A 59 -0.35 8.73 0.52
CA ARG A 59 0.71 7.98 -0.16
C ARG A 59 0.25 6.64 -0.71
N PHE A 60 -0.58 5.93 0.05
CA PHE A 60 -0.91 4.55 -0.24
C PHE A 60 -2.38 4.41 -0.58
N VAL A 61 -2.68 3.65 -1.64
CA VAL A 61 -4.02 3.10 -1.85
C VAL A 61 -4.02 1.69 -1.24
N VAL A 62 -4.92 1.44 -0.31
CA VAL A 62 -5.16 0.12 0.26
C VAL A 62 -6.46 -0.41 -0.33
N ILE A 63 -6.43 -1.58 -0.96
CA ILE A 63 -7.61 -2.28 -1.47
C ILE A 63 -7.73 -3.61 -0.72
N ALA A 64 -8.91 -3.90 -0.18
CA ALA A 64 -9.20 -5.14 0.51
C ALA A 64 -10.47 -5.81 -0.02
N VAL A 65 -10.47 -7.14 -0.08
CA VAL A 65 -11.57 -7.97 -0.58
C VAL A 65 -11.89 -9.09 0.40
N ASP A 66 -13.18 -9.35 0.61
CA ASP A 66 -13.65 -10.51 1.36
C ASP A 66 -13.67 -11.75 0.46
N GLU A 67 -12.62 -12.57 0.57
CA GLU A 67 -12.49 -13.84 -0.13
C GLU A 67 -13.51 -14.90 0.34
N GLY A 68 -14.16 -14.70 1.49
CA GLY A 68 -15.28 -15.53 1.96
C GLY A 68 -16.58 -15.28 1.20
N HIS A 69 -16.73 -14.10 0.58
CA HIS A 69 -17.85 -13.80 -0.30
C HIS A 69 -17.62 -14.31 -1.72
N ASN A 70 -16.51 -13.89 -2.35
CA ASN A 70 -16.09 -14.37 -3.68
C ASN A 70 -14.58 -14.22 -3.82
N LEU A 71 -13.94 -15.20 -4.47
CA LEU A 71 -12.51 -15.15 -4.73
C LEU A 71 -12.18 -14.20 -5.90
N PRO A 72 -11.20 -13.30 -5.75
CA PRO A 72 -10.68 -12.51 -6.85
C PRO A 72 -9.96 -13.42 -7.86
N SER A 73 -10.26 -13.26 -9.15
CA SER A 73 -9.50 -13.89 -10.24
C SER A 73 -8.34 -12.99 -10.69
N GLY A 74 -7.39 -13.55 -11.45
CA GLY A 74 -6.30 -12.78 -12.06
C GLY A 74 -6.81 -11.57 -12.86
N CYS A 75 -7.82 -11.77 -13.70
CA CYS A 75 -8.44 -10.67 -14.47
C CYS A 75 -9.06 -9.59 -13.58
N SER A 76 -9.67 -9.98 -12.44
CA SER A 76 -10.22 -9.01 -11.51
C SER A 76 -9.10 -8.20 -10.84
N ILE A 77 -8.00 -8.84 -10.45
CA ILE A 77 -6.83 -8.15 -9.89
C ILE A 77 -6.25 -7.20 -10.93
N ASP A 78 -6.11 -7.64 -12.19
CA ASP A 78 -5.64 -6.79 -13.28
C ASP A 78 -6.54 -5.55 -13.47
N ALA A 79 -7.86 -5.70 -13.37
CA ALA A 79 -8.79 -4.57 -13.43
C ALA A 79 -8.54 -3.53 -12.31
N SER A 80 -8.25 -3.98 -11.08
CA SER A 80 -7.88 -3.07 -9.99
C SER A 80 -6.57 -2.33 -10.27
N THR A 81 -5.57 -3.00 -10.83
CA THR A 81 -4.30 -2.36 -11.21
C THR A 81 -4.47 -1.42 -12.39
N HIS A 82 -5.36 -1.72 -13.33
CA HIS A 82 -5.66 -0.88 -14.47
C HIS A 82 -6.32 0.44 -14.03
N PHE A 83 -7.29 0.36 -13.11
CA PHE A 83 -7.87 1.55 -12.48
C PHE A 83 -6.80 2.45 -11.85
N LEU A 84 -5.86 1.88 -11.09
CA LEU A 84 -4.77 2.63 -10.47
C LEU A 84 -3.81 3.27 -11.49
N LYS A 85 -3.54 2.59 -12.60
CA LYS A 85 -2.76 3.17 -13.71
C LYS A 85 -3.48 4.34 -14.36
N GLN A 86 -4.80 4.22 -14.55
CA GLN A 86 -5.61 5.28 -15.16
C GLN A 86 -5.65 6.53 -14.29
N ILE A 87 -6.01 6.40 -13.00
CA ILE A 87 -6.05 7.54 -12.08
C ILE A 87 -4.65 8.11 -11.83
N GLY A 88 -3.62 7.26 -11.75
CA GLY A 88 -2.23 7.69 -11.70
C GLY A 88 -1.82 8.53 -12.91
N GLY A 89 -2.18 8.10 -14.12
CA GLY A 89 -1.93 8.86 -15.35
C GLY A 89 -2.60 10.23 -15.37
N GLN A 90 -3.83 10.35 -14.85
CA GLN A 90 -4.54 11.63 -14.74
C GLN A 90 -3.86 12.59 -13.74
N LEU A 91 -3.29 12.05 -12.67
CA LEU A 91 -2.63 12.81 -11.61
C LEU A 91 -1.13 13.01 -11.83
N GLY A 92 -0.54 12.40 -12.87
CA GLY A 92 0.91 12.35 -13.03
C GLY A 92 1.62 11.66 -11.85
N ALA A 93 1.01 10.61 -11.30
CA ALA A 93 1.54 9.79 -10.21
C ALA A 93 1.65 8.32 -10.63
N ASP A 94 2.60 7.60 -10.05
CA ASP A 94 2.74 6.15 -10.23
C ASP A 94 2.49 5.44 -8.89
N PHE A 95 1.48 4.57 -8.83
CA PHE A 95 1.09 3.80 -7.63
C PHE A 95 1.84 2.48 -7.46
N PHE A 96 2.80 2.18 -8.32
CA PHE A 96 3.58 0.94 -8.30
C PHE A 96 5.05 1.17 -7.91
N ASP A 97 5.32 2.27 -7.21
CA ASP A 97 6.65 2.56 -6.69
C ASP A 97 7.09 1.53 -5.66
N ARG A 98 8.32 1.03 -5.82
CA ARG A 98 8.89 -0.05 -5.00
C ARG A 98 9.92 0.43 -3.99
N SER A 99 10.06 1.74 -3.84
CA SER A 99 10.94 2.33 -2.84
C SER A 99 10.47 1.96 -1.43
N ALA A 100 11.41 1.90 -0.49
CA ALA A 100 11.07 1.69 0.92
C ALA A 100 10.47 2.98 1.49
N ALA A 101 9.22 2.94 1.95
CA ALA A 101 8.62 4.07 2.63
C ALA A 101 8.90 4.02 4.14
N TYR A 102 9.22 5.17 4.73
CA TYR A 102 9.51 5.32 6.15
C TYR A 102 8.98 6.63 6.70
N ARG A 103 8.86 6.72 8.04
CA ARG A 103 8.58 7.98 8.73
C ARG A 103 9.90 8.62 9.15
N ASP A 104 10.07 9.89 8.79
CA ASP A 104 11.17 10.70 9.31
C ASP A 104 10.88 11.20 10.75
N SER A 105 11.81 11.97 11.31
CA SER A 105 11.69 12.52 12.68
C SER A 105 10.50 13.47 12.85
N ASP A 106 10.06 14.10 11.77
CA ASP A 106 8.92 15.03 11.76
C ASP A 106 7.59 14.28 11.54
N GLY A 107 7.65 12.95 11.38
CA GLY A 107 6.51 12.07 11.15
C GLY A 107 6.01 12.05 9.71
N ALA A 108 6.70 12.73 8.79
CA ALA A 108 6.34 12.77 7.38
C ALA A 108 6.76 11.47 6.67
N VAL A 109 5.98 11.11 5.63
CA VAL A 109 6.22 9.90 4.85
C VAL A 109 7.26 10.18 3.77
N GLN A 110 8.43 9.60 3.94
CA GLN A 110 9.53 9.64 2.99
C GLN A 110 9.66 8.30 2.27
N THR A 111 10.30 8.36 1.09
CA THR A 111 10.59 7.18 0.28
C THR A 111 12.09 7.08 0.02
N LEU A 112 12.60 5.85 0.03
CA LEU A 112 14.01 5.54 -0.21
C LEU A 112 14.13 4.55 -1.37
N PRO A 113 14.62 4.99 -2.55
CA PRO A 113 14.78 4.10 -3.70
C PRO A 113 15.63 2.88 -3.37
N LEU A 114 15.25 1.71 -3.90
CA LEU A 114 15.96 0.44 -3.62
C LEU A 114 17.49 0.51 -3.80
N PRO A 115 18.04 1.15 -4.87
CA PRO A 115 19.48 1.26 -5.04
C PRO A 115 20.17 2.11 -3.95
N LYS A 116 19.43 3.00 -3.29
CA LYS A 116 19.93 3.94 -2.28
C LYS A 116 19.84 3.41 -0.84
N ILE A 117 19.24 2.24 -0.64
CA ILE A 117 19.07 1.66 0.70
C ILE A 117 20.41 1.40 1.38
N LYS A 118 21.37 0.77 0.67
CA LYS A 118 22.68 0.47 1.25
C LYS A 118 23.43 1.72 1.71
N GLU A 119 23.43 2.75 0.87
CA GLU A 119 24.03 4.06 1.17
C GLU A 119 23.36 4.69 2.40
N ALA A 120 22.03 4.70 2.45
CA ALA A 120 21.30 5.24 3.60
C ALA A 120 21.56 4.49 4.91
N VAL A 121 21.80 3.17 4.85
CA VAL A 121 22.18 2.38 6.03
C VAL A 121 23.60 2.73 6.48
N LEU A 122 24.56 2.83 5.56
CA LEU A 122 25.94 3.18 5.88
C LEU A 122 26.08 4.59 6.48
N ASP A 123 25.29 5.54 5.97
CA ASP A 123 25.31 6.93 6.43
C ASP A 123 24.40 7.17 7.67
N GLY A 124 23.77 6.12 8.21
CA GLY A 124 22.91 6.19 9.40
C GLY A 124 21.54 6.83 9.17
N ARG A 125 21.17 7.19 7.94
CA ARG A 125 19.82 7.70 7.60
C ARG A 125 18.72 6.63 7.73
N LEU A 126 19.07 5.37 7.54
CA LEU A 126 18.20 4.23 7.77
C LEU A 126 18.83 3.31 8.82
N THR A 127 18.21 3.21 9.99
CA THR A 127 18.67 2.38 11.11
C THR A 127 17.76 1.16 11.31
N PRO A 128 18.21 0.12 12.04
CA PRO A 128 17.35 -1.01 12.41
C PRO A 128 16.03 -0.57 13.07
N GLU A 129 16.04 0.53 13.82
CA GLU A 129 14.94 1.09 14.60
C GLU A 129 14.05 2.05 13.80
N THR A 130 14.48 2.48 12.61
CA THR A 130 13.69 3.37 11.75
C THR A 130 12.32 2.76 11.49
N THR A 131 11.25 3.52 11.75
CA THR A 131 9.89 3.07 11.53
C THR A 131 9.56 3.11 10.04
N VAL A 132 9.25 1.95 9.46
CA VAL A 132 8.96 1.79 8.04
C VAL A 132 7.53 1.31 7.80
N PHE A 133 7.00 1.64 6.63
CA PHE A 133 5.71 1.13 6.16
C PHE A 133 5.90 -0.25 5.54
N ASN A 134 5.25 -1.25 6.12
CA ASN A 134 5.27 -2.61 5.60
C ASN A 134 4.19 -2.80 4.53
N THR A 135 4.56 -2.57 3.27
CA THR A 135 3.66 -2.74 2.13
C THR A 135 3.42 -4.20 1.73
N LEU A 136 4.03 -5.16 2.44
CA LEU A 136 3.90 -6.60 2.20
C LEU A 136 2.82 -7.28 3.05
N VAL A 137 2.02 -6.50 3.78
CA VAL A 137 0.87 -7.01 4.54
C VAL A 137 -0.20 -7.57 3.62
N ASN A 138 -0.81 -8.70 4.02
CA ASN A 138 -1.67 -9.49 3.11
C ASN A 138 -3.14 -9.56 3.52
N THR A 139 -3.48 -9.20 4.75
CA THR A 139 -4.86 -9.20 5.26
C THR A 139 -5.19 -7.92 6.01
N LYS A 140 -6.47 -7.65 6.25
CA LYS A 140 -6.92 -6.52 7.09
C LYS A 140 -6.32 -6.60 8.50
N ALA A 141 -6.31 -7.77 9.13
CA ALA A 141 -5.68 -7.94 10.45
C ALA A 141 -4.17 -7.71 10.41
N ASP A 142 -3.49 -8.23 9.39
CA ASP A 142 -2.04 -8.03 9.22
C ASP A 142 -1.71 -6.55 8.99
N PHE A 143 -2.50 -5.84 8.18
CA PHE A 143 -2.38 -4.39 8.03
C PHE A 143 -2.58 -3.66 9.37
N ALA A 144 -3.60 -4.01 10.16
CA ALA A 144 -3.84 -3.35 11.45
C ALA A 144 -2.67 -3.53 12.45
N GLN A 145 -1.99 -4.68 12.42
CA GLN A 145 -0.94 -5.03 13.39
C GLN A 145 0.47 -4.70 12.91
N ASN A 146 0.72 -4.81 11.60
CA ASN A 146 2.06 -4.82 11.03
C ASN A 146 2.31 -3.70 10.03
N TRP A 147 1.41 -2.71 9.90
CA TRP A 147 1.56 -1.61 8.94
C TRP A 147 2.82 -0.76 9.17
N LEU A 148 3.14 -0.46 10.44
CA LEU A 148 4.35 0.24 10.83
C LEU A 148 5.21 -0.69 11.67
N LYS A 149 6.45 -0.93 11.23
CA LYS A 149 7.41 -1.77 11.97
C LYS A 149 8.80 -1.14 11.98
N PRO A 150 9.65 -1.47 12.96
CA PRO A 150 11.08 -1.20 12.85
C PRO A 150 11.67 -1.87 11.61
N ALA A 151 12.59 -1.21 10.92
CA ALA A 151 13.16 -1.69 9.67
C ALA A 151 13.75 -3.11 9.78
N HIS A 152 14.38 -3.46 10.91
CA HIS A 152 14.95 -4.79 11.13
C HIS A 152 13.89 -5.92 11.24
N GLN A 153 12.62 -5.60 11.47
CA GLN A 153 11.52 -6.57 11.50
C GLN A 153 10.83 -6.71 10.13
N THR A 154 11.42 -6.16 9.08
CA THR A 154 10.88 -6.20 7.72
C THR A 154 11.90 -6.80 6.76
N TRP A 155 11.56 -6.82 5.46
CA TRP A 155 12.49 -7.22 4.39
C TRP A 155 13.77 -6.37 4.34
N LEU A 156 13.80 -5.20 5.00
CA LEU A 156 15.00 -4.36 5.11
C LEU A 156 16.08 -4.96 6.02
N ASN A 157 15.75 -5.97 6.83
CA ASN A 157 16.71 -6.61 7.75
C ASN A 157 18.01 -7.06 7.06
N ARG A 158 17.89 -7.55 5.81
CA ARG A 158 19.02 -8.01 4.99
C ARG A 158 20.07 -6.92 4.69
N TYR A 159 19.76 -5.65 4.88
CA TYR A 159 20.68 -4.54 4.65
C TYR A 159 21.50 -4.16 5.88
N PHE A 160 21.10 -4.58 7.09
CA PHE A 160 21.79 -4.24 8.34
C PHE A 160 22.90 -5.24 8.72
N GLY A 161 22.85 -6.48 8.21
CA GLY A 161 23.77 -7.56 8.58
C GLY A 161 25.24 -7.39 8.18
N ARG A 162 25.64 -6.27 7.56
CA ARG A 162 27.04 -5.95 7.23
C ARG A 162 27.61 -4.74 7.97
N VAL A 163 26.81 -4.08 8.82
CA VAL A 163 27.28 -2.95 9.66
C VAL A 163 27.82 -3.45 11.02
N ILE A 164 27.59 -4.74 11.31
CA ILE A 164 28.07 -5.43 12.50
C ILE A 164 29.12 -6.46 12.04
N GLY A 165 30.34 -6.01 11.76
CA GLY A 165 31.45 -6.85 11.31
C GLY A 165 32.73 -6.05 11.14
#